data_AF-A0AAQ0MI62-F1
#
_entry.id   AF-A0AAQ0MI62-F1
#
_cell.length_a   1.000
_cell.length_b   1.000
_cell.length_c   1.000
_cell.angle_alpha   90.00
_cell.angle_beta   90.00
_cell.angle_gamma   90.00
#
_symmetry.space_group_name_H-M   'P 1'
#
loop_
_entity.id
_entity.type
_entity.pdbx_description
1 polymer ?
#
loop_
_entity_poly.entity_id
_entity_poly.type
_entity_poly.pdbx_seq_one_letter_code
_entity_poly.pdbx_strand_id
1 'polypeptide(L)'
;MITKEHFTILEDQLDYFAKAKQLKSTEAKALLDDYFDLIEQYFKQINNIDNLEFQELDHYPVVPMNFEERYNYMIARKYHFMGYSQMKTLKSELIKMNASYQIRRKK
;
A
#
# COMPACT_ATOMS: atom_id res chain seq x y z
N MET A 1 -4.89 -10.71 10.71
CA MET A 1 -5.60 -10.05 9.59
C MET A 1 -5.24 -8.58 9.61
N ILE A 2 -4.68 -8.05 8.53
CA ILE A 2 -4.36 -6.63 8.40
C ILE A 2 -5.66 -5.82 8.32
N THR A 3 -5.75 -4.78 9.15
CA THR A 3 -6.88 -3.86 9.23
C THR A 3 -6.45 -2.42 8.91
N LYS A 4 -7.43 -1.53 8.72
CA LYS A 4 -7.18 -0.10 8.46
C LYS A 4 -6.33 0.57 9.56
N GLU A 5 -6.48 0.16 10.81
CA GLU A 5 -5.79 0.74 11.96
C GLU A 5 -4.27 0.56 11.89
N HIS A 6 -3.80 -0.59 11.38
CA HIS A 6 -2.36 -0.85 11.20
C HIS A 6 -1.71 0.21 10.28
N PHE A 7 -2.43 0.61 9.22
CA PHE A 7 -1.97 1.68 8.34
C PHE A 7 -2.00 3.03 9.03
N THR A 8 -3.06 3.36 9.78
CA THR A 8 -3.19 4.66 10.45
C THR A 8 -2.05 4.90 11.44
N ILE A 9 -1.62 3.89 12.20
CA ILE A 9 -0.51 3.99 13.16
C ILE A 9 0.81 4.38 12.47
N LEU A 10 1.11 3.77 11.31
CA LEU A 10 2.31 4.11 10.53
C LEU A 10 2.17 5.48 9.85
N GLU A 11 0.99 5.80 9.31
CA GLU A 11 0.71 7.09 8.67
C GLU A 11 0.85 8.26 9.63
N ASP A 12 0.42 8.14 10.88
CA ASP A 12 0.54 9.20 11.88
C ASP A 12 2.00 9.55 12.16
N GLN A 13 2.87 8.54 12.24
CA GLN A 13 4.31 8.72 12.41
C GLN A 13 4.96 9.29 11.14
N LEU A 14 4.62 8.74 9.97
CA LEU A 14 5.14 9.20 8.69
C LEU A 14 4.68 10.62 8.35
N ASP A 15 3.46 11.01 8.72
CA ASP A 15 2.93 12.36 8.52
C ASP A 15 3.70 13.39 9.34
N TYR A 16 4.22 13.03 10.53
CA TYR A 16 5.15 13.88 11.29
C TYR A 16 6.43 14.13 10.49
N PHE A 17 7.11 13.07 10.03
CA PHE A 17 8.33 13.20 9.23
C PHE A 17 8.10 13.91 7.88
N ALA A 18 6.95 13.67 7.24
CA ALA A 18 6.57 14.32 5.99
C ALA A 18 6.43 15.84 6.17
N LYS A 19 5.74 16.29 7.22
CA LYS A 19 5.59 17.71 7.56
C LYS A 19 6.93 18.37 7.86
N ALA A 20 7.83 17.64 8.54
CA ALA A 20 9.19 18.10 8.84
C ALA A 20 10.17 18.00 7.65
N LYS A 21 9.74 17.49 6.48
CA LYS A 21 10.60 17.20 5.31
C LYS A 21 11.76 16.23 5.62
N GLN A 22 11.54 15.32 6.56
CA GLN A 22 12.52 14.38 7.11
C GLN A 22 12.30 12.93 6.67
N LEU A 23 11.51 12.68 5.61
CA LEU A 23 11.26 11.31 5.10
C LEU A 23 12.52 10.54 4.64
N LYS A 24 13.65 11.23 4.49
CA LYS A 24 14.94 10.64 4.15
C LYS A 24 15.79 10.25 5.37
N SER A 25 15.34 10.55 6.59
CA SER A 25 16.03 10.12 7.82
C SER A 25 16.01 8.60 7.94
N THR A 26 16.93 8.05 8.72
CA THR A 26 17.04 6.60 8.92
C THR A 26 15.76 6.03 9.52
N GLU A 27 15.18 6.72 10.50
CA GLU A 27 13.94 6.34 11.19
C GLU A 27 12.75 6.37 10.24
N ALA A 28 12.62 7.46 9.45
CA ALA A 28 11.52 7.58 8.50
C ALA A 28 11.62 6.56 7.36
N LYS A 29 12.84 6.21 6.93
CA LYS A 29 13.05 5.16 5.91
C LYS A 29 12.57 3.80 6.40
N ALA A 30 12.93 3.42 7.64
CA ALA A 30 12.45 2.16 8.23
C ALA A 30 10.91 2.12 8.29
N LEU A 31 10.27 3.21 8.73
CA LEU A 31 8.81 3.31 8.74
C LEU A 31 8.18 3.25 7.33
N LEU A 32 8.84 3.81 6.31
CA LEU A 32 8.39 3.74 4.92
C LEU A 32 8.53 2.35 4.33
N ASP A 33 9.59 1.62 4.70
CA ASP A 33 9.76 0.22 4.35
C ASP A 33 8.65 -0.63 4.99
N ASP A 34 8.41 -0.48 6.30
CA ASP A 34 7.32 -1.15 7.01
C ASP A 34 5.94 -0.83 6.40
N TYR A 35 5.70 0.43 6.04
CA TYR A 35 4.44 0.85 5.45
C TYR A 35 4.24 0.29 4.04
N PHE A 36 5.30 0.26 3.23
CA PHE A 36 5.26 -0.35 1.90
C PHE A 36 4.99 -1.85 1.99
N ASP A 37 5.71 -2.55 2.87
CA ASP A 37 5.54 -3.99 3.09
C ASP A 37 4.12 -4.31 3.60
N LEU A 38 3.56 -3.48 4.48
CA LEU A 38 2.18 -3.62 4.94
C LEU A 38 1.16 -3.49 3.80
N ILE A 39 1.39 -2.60 2.83
CA ILE A 39 0.54 -2.47 1.64
C ILE A 39 0.62 -3.73 0.78
N GLU A 40 1.84 -4.25 0.54
CA GLU A 40 2.03 -5.48 -0.25
C GLU A 40 1.38 -6.68 0.44
N GLN A 41 1.58 -6.85 1.75
CA GLN A 41 0.94 -7.91 2.53
C GLN A 41 -0.58 -7.78 2.53
N TYR A 42 -1.12 -6.56 2.59
CA TYR A 42 -2.56 -6.35 2.48
C TYR A 42 -3.08 -6.73 1.09
N PHE A 43 -2.37 -6.35 0.03
CA PHE A 43 -2.69 -6.76 -1.34
C PHE A 43 -2.74 -8.29 -1.48
N LYS A 44 -1.73 -8.98 -0.94
CA LYS A 44 -1.66 -10.45 -0.89
C LYS A 44 -2.85 -11.05 -0.13
N GLN A 45 -3.14 -10.52 1.06
CA GLN A 45 -4.24 -10.97 1.92
C GLN A 45 -5.61 -10.84 1.23
N ILE A 46 -5.90 -9.69 0.60
CA ILE A 46 -7.22 -9.47 -0.02
C ILE A 46 -7.42 -10.27 -1.32
N ASN A 47 -6.32 -10.62 -1.99
CA ASN A 47 -6.34 -11.47 -3.19
C ASN A 47 -6.14 -12.96 -2.87
N ASN A 48 -5.88 -13.30 -1.60
CA ASN A 48 -5.63 -14.67 -1.14
C ASN A 48 -4.48 -15.36 -1.90
N ILE A 49 -3.36 -14.63 -2.03
CA ILE A 49 -2.13 -15.08 -2.68
C ILE A 49 -0.95 -14.97 -1.71
N ASP A 50 0.04 -15.85 -1.85
CA ASP A 50 1.26 -15.81 -1.04
C ASP A 50 2.33 -14.90 -1.67
N ASN A 51 2.44 -14.92 -3.00
CA ASN A 51 3.42 -14.17 -3.78
C ASN A 51 2.71 -13.26 -4.78
N LEU A 52 3.30 -12.07 -4.99
CA LEU A 52 2.84 -11.13 -6.01
C LEU A 52 3.51 -11.51 -7.34
N GLU A 53 2.72 -11.99 -8.29
CA GLU A 53 3.15 -12.34 -9.65
C GLU A 53 2.53 -11.34 -10.63
N PHE A 54 3.32 -10.45 -11.23
CA PHE A 54 2.80 -9.37 -12.09
C PHE A 54 2.09 -9.89 -13.35
N GLN A 55 2.53 -11.02 -13.89
CA GLN A 55 1.89 -11.68 -15.03
C GLN A 55 0.49 -12.25 -14.71
N GLU A 56 0.14 -12.39 -13.43
CA GLU A 56 -1.15 -12.93 -12.98
C GLU A 56 -2.14 -11.85 -12.51
N LEU A 57 -1.81 -10.56 -12.66
CA LEU A 57 -2.64 -9.46 -12.15
C LEU A 57 -4.09 -9.52 -12.67
N ASP A 58 -4.30 -9.91 -13.92
CA ASP A 58 -5.64 -10.03 -14.51
C ASP A 58 -6.51 -11.13 -13.88
N HIS A 59 -5.89 -12.08 -13.17
CA HIS A 59 -6.58 -13.17 -12.48
C HIS A 59 -6.90 -12.83 -11.02
N TYR A 60 -6.32 -11.76 -10.48
CA TYR A 60 -6.54 -11.37 -9.08
C TYR A 60 -7.86 -10.59 -8.92
N PRO A 61 -8.64 -10.86 -7.86
CA PRO A 61 -9.97 -10.27 -7.70
C PRO A 61 -9.97 -8.76 -7.42
N VAL A 62 -8.89 -8.23 -6.84
CA VAL A 62 -8.78 -6.85 -6.40
C VAL A 62 -7.43 -6.26 -6.83
N VAL A 63 -7.41 -5.66 -8.01
CA VAL A 63 -6.22 -5.00 -8.58
C VAL A 63 -6.55 -3.59 -9.06
N PRO A 64 -5.90 -2.55 -8.52
CA PRO A 64 -5.98 -1.18 -9.02
C PRO A 64 -5.49 -1.03 -10.46
N MET A 65 -5.95 0.00 -11.16
CA MET A 65 -5.45 0.32 -12.49
C MET A 65 -3.94 0.64 -12.45
N ASN A 66 -3.19 0.17 -13.46
CA ASN A 66 -1.75 0.37 -13.62
C ASN A 66 -0.95 -0.02 -12.36
N PHE A 67 -1.32 -1.14 -11.74
CA PHE A 67 -0.75 -1.54 -10.45
C PHE A 67 0.76 -1.77 -10.52
N GLU A 68 1.26 -2.45 -11.55
CA GLU A 68 2.68 -2.73 -11.73
C GLU A 68 3.49 -1.42 -11.88
N GLU A 69 3.07 -0.50 -12.73
CA GLU A 69 3.76 0.78 -12.92
C GLU A 69 3.78 1.60 -11.63
N ARG A 70 2.67 1.60 -10.89
CA ARG A 70 2.59 2.29 -9.60
C ARG A 70 3.48 1.63 -8.55
N TYR A 71 3.52 0.31 -8.51
CA TYR A 71 4.40 -0.45 -7.62
C TYR A 71 5.87 -0.11 -7.89
N ASN A 72 6.29 -0.18 -9.15
CA ASN A 72 7.64 0.18 -9.59
C ASN A 72 7.98 1.65 -9.28
N TYR A 73 7.03 2.56 -9.47
CA TYR A 73 7.20 3.97 -9.09
C TYR A 73 7.44 4.14 -7.58
N MET A 74 6.66 3.45 -6.75
CA MET A 74 6.79 3.53 -5.29
C MET A 74 8.13 2.97 -4.82
N ILE A 75 8.63 1.88 -5.40
CA ILE A 75 9.97 1.37 -5.10
C ILE A 75 11.02 2.43 -5.46
N ALA A 76 10.97 2.95 -6.67
CA ALA A 76 11.97 3.92 -7.16
C ALA A 76 11.99 5.22 -6.36
N ARG A 77 10.88 5.59 -5.70
CA ARG A 77 10.72 6.85 -4.97
C ARG A 77 10.28 6.65 -3.51
N LYS A 78 10.53 5.48 -2.92
CA LYS A 78 9.99 5.07 -1.62
C LYS A 78 10.20 6.12 -0.53
N TYR A 79 11.40 6.70 -0.50
CA TYR A 79 11.84 7.67 0.50
C TYR A 79 11.57 9.14 0.14
N HIS A 80 10.71 9.38 -0.85
CA HIS A 80 10.29 10.72 -1.27
C HIS A 80 8.84 10.98 -0.86
N PHE A 81 8.51 12.25 -0.63
CA PHE A 81 7.14 12.67 -0.33
C PHE A 81 6.13 12.16 -1.36
N MET A 82 6.46 12.23 -2.65
CA MET A 82 5.58 11.72 -3.70
C MET A 82 5.42 10.20 -3.68
N GLY A 83 6.48 9.44 -3.33
CA GLY A 83 6.37 7.99 -3.14
C GLY A 83 5.42 7.66 -2.00
N TYR A 84 5.61 8.31 -0.84
CA TYR A 84 4.71 8.17 0.30
C TYR A 84 3.26 8.55 -0.04
N SER A 85 3.04 9.64 -0.76
CA SER A 85 1.70 10.05 -1.23
C SER A 85 1.04 9.01 -2.14
N GLN A 86 1.81 8.39 -3.05
CA GLN A 86 1.32 7.29 -3.89
C GLN A 86 0.93 6.06 -3.08
N MET A 87 1.71 5.72 -2.04
CA MET A 87 1.38 4.63 -1.12
C MET A 87 0.07 4.87 -0.36
N LYS A 88 -0.14 6.07 0.22
CA LYS A 88 -1.41 6.42 0.89
C LYS A 88 -2.62 6.29 -0.04
N THR A 89 -2.43 6.72 -1.28
CA THR A 89 -3.46 6.66 -2.33
C THR A 89 -3.78 5.20 -2.67
N LEU A 90 -2.76 4.37 -2.92
CA LEU A 90 -2.91 2.95 -3.23
C LEU A 90 -3.61 2.21 -2.09
N LYS A 91 -3.17 2.41 -0.84
CA LYS A 91 -3.81 1.82 0.34
C LYS A 91 -5.30 2.16 0.41
N SER A 92 -5.66 3.42 0.21
CA SER A 92 -7.05 3.87 0.30
C SER A 92 -7.93 3.27 -0.80
N GLU A 93 -7.37 3.07 -1.99
CA GLU A 93 -8.01 2.41 -3.11
C GLU A 93 -8.21 0.91 -2.83
N LEU A 94 -7.17 0.19 -2.42
CA LEU A 94 -7.24 -1.24 -2.10
C LEU A 94 -8.31 -1.53 -1.03
N ILE A 95 -8.39 -0.73 0.03
CA ILE A 95 -9.42 -0.87 1.06
C ILE A 95 -10.83 -0.72 0.46
N LYS A 96 -11.06 0.30 -0.39
CA LYS A 96 -12.37 0.54 -1.03
C LYS A 96 -12.75 -0.56 -2.02
N MET A 97 -11.78 -1.03 -2.81
CA MET A 97 -11.99 -2.08 -3.80
C MET A 97 -12.29 -3.41 -3.12
N ASN A 98 -11.53 -3.77 -2.07
CA ASN A 98 -11.81 -4.97 -1.28
C ASN A 98 -13.19 -4.88 -0.61
N ALA A 99 -13.55 -3.76 0.02
CA ALA A 99 -14.89 -3.59 0.59
C ALA A 99 -16.00 -3.81 -0.45
N SER A 100 -15.85 -3.21 -1.64
CA SER A 100 -16.76 -3.41 -2.77
C SER A 100 -16.85 -4.88 -3.21
N TYR A 101 -15.71 -5.57 -3.30
CA TYR A 101 -15.63 -6.98 -3.67
C TYR A 101 -16.33 -7.89 -2.65
N GLN A 102 -16.09 -7.67 -1.35
CA GLN A 102 -16.74 -8.43 -0.28
C GLN A 102 -18.26 -8.24 -0.27
N ILE A 103 -18.76 -7.03 -0.56
CA ILE A 103 -20.20 -6.78 -0.70
C ILE A 103 -20.79 -7.58 -1.85
N ARG A 104 -20.11 -7.63 -3.01
CA ARG A 104 -20.57 -8.41 -4.17
C ARG A 104 -20.59 -9.92 -3.91
N ARG A 105 -19.62 -10.44 -3.14
CA ARG A 105 -19.54 -11.87 -2.79
C ARG A 105 -20.59 -12.34 -1.78
N LYS A 106 -21.12 -11.44 -0.95
CA LYS A 106 -22.13 -11.75 0.06
C LYS A 106 -23.57 -11.70 -0.49
N LYS A 107 -23.75 -11.18 -1.71
CA LYS A 107 -25.01 -11.26 -2.45
C LYS A 107 -25.09 -12.58 -3.19
#